data_AF-A0A925F304-F1
#
_entry.id   AF-A0A925F304-F1
#
_cell.length_a   1.000
_cell.length_b   1.000
_cell.length_c   1.000
_cell.angle_alpha   90.00
_cell.angle_beta   90.00
_cell.angle_gamma   90.00
#
_symmetry.space_group_name_H-M   'P 1'
#
loop_
_entity.id
_entity.type
_entity.pdbx_description
1 polymer ?
#
loop_
_entity_poly.entity_id
_entity_poly.type
_entity_poly.pdbx_seq_one_letter_code
_entity_poly.pdbx_strand_id
1 'polypeptide(L)'
;MSLAPAQVLTLQPPDRQRVKQITALLPVDPQGFGHPYQTRSVWEDLYADARYVSVLDRADSLLTEPIAPWSDSLYLDYTRKGTRPGGEGMMRARFERLTVMVWAECLQNKGRYVKALEQLLGELLRQKSWVLPAHDFRNQNFRGRRYTVDLASASFSHDLAQAMFLLDDKLSESLRQKIRRELERRTFRPLLKTLRTRNPYHWWLKGTNNWNAVCLAGVTGAALAAIPGRNRRAKFVTIAERYSKNTLLGFDADGYCPEGLGYYAYGFGHYLLLRENIWQATGGKLDLLADSSIRKIAAYGPNLEIIHGVYPNIGDSRIGTQASPEILWYCSRNLNLGLTRYDSLRFLGNTQNLSADLMRVFPNSVSMRAPASASALSPGLRSYFPTAGVLIARPAPGSGFNLGVAMQGGTNHEPHNHNDVGAYTVVVGDEMLTGDPGGPFVYNAKTFGPARYESKLLSSYGHPVPLISGK
;
A
#
# COMPACT_ATOMS: atom_id res chain seq x y z
N MET A 1 -18.05 -30.08 8.44
CA MET A 1 -16.93 -29.92 9.40
C MET A 1 -16.69 -28.44 9.62
N SER A 2 -17.04 -27.91 10.79
CA SER A 2 -16.75 -26.52 11.15
C SER A 2 -15.24 -26.39 11.34
N LEU A 3 -14.55 -25.77 10.38
CA LEU A 3 -13.15 -25.39 10.55
C LEU A 3 -13.11 -24.37 11.70
N ALA A 4 -12.26 -24.61 12.70
CA ALA A 4 -12.05 -23.63 13.76
C ALA A 4 -11.76 -22.25 13.13
N PRO A 5 -12.34 -21.15 13.65
CA PRO A 5 -12.12 -19.83 13.09
C PRO A 5 -10.62 -19.54 13.06
N ALA A 6 -10.13 -19.04 11.93
CA ALA A 6 -8.72 -18.73 11.76
C ALA A 6 -8.29 -17.70 12.80
N GLN A 7 -7.22 -18.00 13.56
CA GLN A 7 -6.79 -17.20 14.70
C GLN A 7 -5.63 -16.29 14.34
N VAL A 8 -5.63 -15.07 14.90
CA VAL A 8 -4.52 -14.12 14.80
C VAL A 8 -3.23 -14.76 15.33
N LEU A 9 -2.19 -14.73 14.50
CA LEU A 9 -0.93 -15.38 14.82
C LEU A 9 -0.19 -14.67 15.97
N THR A 10 0.38 -15.47 16.88
CA THR A 10 1.19 -14.98 17.99
C THR A 10 2.62 -14.66 17.57
N LEU A 11 3.26 -13.73 18.29
CA LEU A 11 4.65 -13.32 18.03
C LEU A 11 5.63 -14.45 18.36
N GLN A 12 6.32 -14.90 17.32
CA GLN A 12 7.34 -15.93 17.37
C GLN A 12 8.56 -15.52 16.54
N PRO A 13 9.78 -15.88 16.98
CA PRO A 13 10.96 -15.80 16.13
C PRO A 13 10.75 -16.56 14.80
N PRO A 14 11.43 -16.15 13.71
CA PRO A 14 11.34 -16.87 12.44
C PRO A 14 11.77 -18.33 12.59
N ASP A 15 10.99 -19.25 12.04
CA ASP A 15 11.28 -20.67 12.10
C ASP A 15 12.60 -20.99 11.36
N ARG A 16 13.51 -21.70 12.03
CA ARG A 16 14.87 -21.92 11.51
C ARG A 16 14.88 -22.81 10.27
N GLN A 17 14.01 -23.82 10.24
CA GLN A 17 13.92 -24.74 9.11
C GLN A 17 13.35 -24.03 7.88
N ARG A 18 12.29 -23.24 8.07
CA ARG A 18 11.69 -22.44 7.00
C ARG A 18 12.65 -21.38 6.47
N VAL A 19 13.42 -20.73 7.35
CA VAL A 19 14.50 -19.83 6.92
C VAL A 19 15.52 -20.55 6.05
N LYS A 20 15.93 -21.78 6.39
CA LYS A 20 16.88 -22.57 5.56
C LYS A 20 16.28 -22.91 4.19
N GLN A 21 15.02 -23.31 4.15
CA GLN A 21 14.30 -23.60 2.90
C GLN A 21 14.24 -22.35 2.01
N ILE A 22 13.80 -21.21 2.55
CA ILE A 22 13.70 -19.96 1.80
C ILE A 22 15.09 -19.46 1.38
N THR A 23 16.12 -19.63 2.21
CA THR A 23 17.51 -19.28 1.85
C THR A 23 17.92 -19.94 0.54
N ALA A 24 17.55 -21.22 0.33
CA ALA A 24 17.85 -21.95 -0.89
C ALA A 24 17.10 -21.44 -2.14
N LEU A 25 15.96 -20.77 -1.95
CA LEU A 25 15.16 -20.18 -3.04
C LEU A 25 15.66 -18.81 -3.48
N LEU A 26 16.29 -18.04 -2.58
CA LEU A 26 16.70 -16.66 -2.86
C LEU A 26 17.98 -16.60 -3.70
N PRO A 27 18.15 -15.60 -4.59
CA PRO A 27 19.40 -15.35 -5.33
C PRO A 27 20.54 -15.04 -4.37
N VAL A 28 21.79 -15.10 -4.85
CA VAL A 28 22.98 -14.76 -4.04
C VAL A 28 23.00 -13.28 -3.67
N ASP A 29 22.76 -12.42 -4.64
CA ASP A 29 22.79 -10.98 -4.47
C ASP A 29 21.43 -10.41 -4.04
N PRO A 30 21.42 -9.24 -3.37
CA PRO A 30 20.19 -8.48 -3.13
C PRO A 30 19.53 -8.09 -4.45
N GLN A 31 18.20 -8.04 -4.46
CA GLN A 31 17.41 -7.63 -5.62
C GLN A 31 16.23 -6.79 -5.17
N GLY A 32 16.02 -5.66 -5.86
CA GLY A 32 14.78 -4.88 -5.81
C GLY A 32 13.94 -5.10 -7.07
N PHE A 33 12.91 -4.30 -7.26
CA PHE A 33 12.13 -4.32 -8.51
C PHE A 33 12.90 -3.71 -9.68
N GLY A 34 12.61 -4.20 -10.88
CA GLY A 34 13.21 -3.72 -12.12
C GLY A 34 14.69 -4.04 -12.25
N HIS A 35 15.38 -3.26 -13.08
CA HIS A 35 16.80 -3.46 -13.36
C HIS A 35 17.64 -2.27 -12.90
N PRO A 36 18.86 -2.50 -12.39
CA PRO A 36 19.82 -1.43 -12.13
C PRO A 36 20.05 -0.55 -13.36
N TYR A 37 20.47 0.69 -13.15
CA TYR A 37 20.65 1.68 -14.20
C TYR A 37 21.58 1.20 -15.32
N GLN A 38 22.47 0.23 -15.05
CA GLN A 38 23.42 -0.33 -16.01
C GLN A 38 22.74 -1.19 -17.09
N THR A 39 21.52 -1.69 -16.86
CA THR A 39 20.76 -2.46 -17.86
C THR A 39 20.13 -1.51 -18.87
N ARG A 40 20.97 -0.96 -19.76
CA ARG A 40 20.63 0.23 -20.53
C ARG A 40 19.45 0.09 -21.47
N SER A 41 19.34 -1.03 -22.19
CA SER A 41 18.26 -1.26 -23.15
C SER A 41 16.88 -1.01 -22.55
N VAL A 42 16.62 -1.54 -21.34
CA VAL A 42 15.31 -1.39 -20.69
C VAL A 42 15.02 0.06 -20.32
N TRP A 43 16.02 0.80 -19.87
CA TRP A 43 15.85 2.20 -19.50
C TRP A 43 15.78 3.13 -20.71
N GLU A 44 16.46 2.78 -21.82
CA GLU A 44 16.39 3.50 -23.09
C GLU A 44 15.01 3.35 -23.75
N ASP A 45 14.41 2.15 -23.67
CA ASP A 45 13.04 1.90 -24.12
C ASP A 45 12.03 2.76 -23.34
N LEU A 46 12.20 2.87 -22.02
CA LEU A 46 11.36 3.76 -21.20
C LEU A 46 11.64 5.24 -21.51
N TYR A 47 12.90 5.62 -21.69
CA TYR A 47 13.29 7.00 -22.00
C TYR A 47 12.73 7.49 -23.35
N ALA A 48 12.57 6.60 -24.32
CA ALA A 48 11.96 6.92 -25.61
C ALA A 48 10.45 7.24 -25.51
N ASP A 49 9.80 6.89 -24.40
CA ASP A 49 8.38 7.15 -24.20
C ASP A 49 8.13 8.58 -23.69
N ALA A 50 7.31 9.33 -24.44
CA ALA A 50 7.02 10.75 -24.17
C ALA A 50 6.44 11.01 -22.77
N ARG A 51 5.85 10.00 -22.11
CA ARG A 51 5.29 10.15 -20.75
C ARG A 51 6.36 10.50 -19.72
N TYR A 52 7.61 10.10 -19.95
CA TYR A 52 8.71 10.38 -19.02
C TYR A 52 9.31 11.78 -19.19
N VAL A 53 8.95 12.54 -20.23
CA VAL A 53 9.40 13.94 -20.39
C VAL A 53 9.05 14.78 -19.16
N SER A 54 7.81 14.65 -18.67
CA SER A 54 7.34 15.36 -17.47
C SER A 54 8.17 15.06 -16.21
N VAL A 55 8.71 13.83 -16.10
CA VAL A 55 9.55 13.40 -14.99
C VAL A 55 10.91 14.06 -15.05
N LEU A 56 11.46 14.19 -16.27
CA LEU A 56 12.74 14.87 -16.50
C LEU A 56 12.62 16.37 -16.26
N ASP A 57 11.55 17.02 -16.73
CA ASP A 57 11.27 18.44 -16.49
C ASP A 57 11.13 18.72 -15.00
N ARG A 58 10.42 17.84 -14.28
CA ARG A 58 10.31 17.94 -12.82
C ARG A 58 11.66 17.74 -12.14
N ALA A 59 12.46 16.76 -12.56
CA ALA A 59 13.79 16.51 -12.01
C ALA A 59 14.74 17.69 -12.25
N ASP A 60 14.67 18.33 -13.41
CA ASP A 60 15.44 19.52 -13.75
C ASP A 60 15.06 20.71 -12.85
N SER A 61 13.76 20.94 -12.65
CA SER A 61 13.27 21.97 -11.71
C SER A 61 13.74 21.71 -10.27
N LEU A 62 13.77 20.44 -9.87
CA LEU A 62 14.24 20.02 -8.55
C LEU A 62 15.72 20.33 -8.32
N LEU A 63 16.57 20.40 -9.36
CA LEU A 63 17.99 20.75 -9.18
C LEU A 63 18.18 22.15 -8.59
N THR A 64 17.28 23.08 -8.90
CA THR A 64 17.32 24.47 -8.42
C THR A 64 16.48 24.69 -7.15
N GLU A 65 15.47 23.86 -6.92
CA GLU A 65 14.65 23.96 -5.72
C GLU A 65 15.40 23.47 -4.47
N PRO A 66 15.31 24.17 -3.32
CA PRO A 66 15.87 23.67 -2.07
C PRO A 66 15.15 22.39 -1.63
N ILE A 67 15.90 21.46 -1.03
CA ILE A 67 15.31 20.29 -0.36
C ILE A 67 14.42 20.81 0.77
N ALA A 68 13.14 20.42 0.80
CA ALA A 68 12.19 20.81 1.84
C ALA A 68 12.85 20.62 3.23
N PRO A 69 13.01 21.65 4.07
CA PRO A 69 13.77 21.55 5.32
C PRO A 69 13.07 20.69 6.37
N TRP A 70 13.84 20.13 7.29
CA TRP A 70 13.28 19.41 8.43
C TRP A 70 12.90 20.42 9.50
N SER A 71 11.67 20.34 10.00
CA SER A 71 11.14 21.19 11.05
C SER A 71 10.69 20.35 12.23
N ASP A 72 11.42 20.47 13.34
CA ASP A 72 11.02 19.88 14.62
C ASP A 72 9.64 20.39 15.05
N SER A 73 9.31 21.65 14.78
CA SER A 73 8.03 22.22 15.17
C SER A 73 6.88 21.56 14.41
N LEU A 74 6.99 21.41 13.08
CA LEU A 74 5.96 20.74 12.28
C LEU A 74 5.78 19.27 12.69
N TYR A 75 6.87 18.58 13.02
CA TYR A 75 6.78 17.21 13.53
C TYR A 75 6.10 17.15 14.90
N LEU A 76 6.46 18.04 15.83
CA LEU A 76 5.93 18.04 17.19
C LEU A 76 4.53 18.65 17.32
N ASP A 77 4.02 19.31 16.29
CA ASP A 77 2.67 19.88 16.26
C ASP A 77 1.58 18.83 16.49
N TYR A 78 1.80 17.55 16.12
CA TYR A 78 0.87 16.49 16.48
C TYR A 78 0.80 16.29 18.00
N THR A 79 1.95 16.20 18.68
CA THR A 79 1.97 16.05 20.15
C THR A 79 1.44 17.30 20.86
N ARG A 80 1.70 18.50 20.32
CA ARG A 80 1.35 19.78 20.95
C ARG A 80 -0.09 20.20 20.71
N LYS A 81 -0.61 19.97 19.50
CA LYS A 81 -1.87 20.53 18.99
C LYS A 81 -2.80 19.48 18.38
N GLY A 82 -2.36 18.22 18.24
CA GLY A 82 -3.13 17.17 17.57
C GLY A 82 -3.19 17.30 16.04
N THR A 83 -2.39 18.18 15.43
CA THR A 83 -2.37 18.39 13.97
C THR A 83 -1.23 17.63 13.30
N ARG A 84 -1.57 16.83 12.29
CA ARG A 84 -0.68 15.91 11.56
C ARG A 84 -0.18 16.43 10.19
N PRO A 85 -0.99 17.13 9.37
CA PRO A 85 -0.67 17.37 7.96
C PRO A 85 0.68 18.05 7.69
N GLY A 86 1.08 19.03 8.51
CA GLY A 86 2.34 19.76 8.31
C GLY A 86 3.58 18.87 8.45
N GLY A 87 3.66 18.08 9.52
CA GLY A 87 4.78 17.15 9.76
C GLY A 87 4.83 16.01 8.74
N GLU A 88 3.67 15.44 8.40
CA GLU A 88 3.55 14.39 7.38
C GLU A 88 3.93 14.91 5.99
N GLY A 89 3.39 16.06 5.58
CA GLY A 89 3.65 16.66 4.27
C GLY A 89 5.12 16.97 4.04
N MET A 90 5.80 17.51 5.05
CA MET A 90 7.24 17.76 5.02
C MET A 90 8.05 16.47 4.78
N MET A 91 7.69 15.38 5.47
CA MET A 91 8.37 14.09 5.31
C MET A 91 8.14 13.53 3.90
N ARG A 92 6.89 13.54 3.45
CA ARG A 92 6.49 13.02 2.14
C ARG A 92 7.18 13.75 0.98
N ALA A 93 7.22 15.08 1.01
CA ALA A 93 7.84 15.89 -0.05
C ALA A 93 9.31 15.53 -0.31
N ARG A 94 10.05 15.13 0.73
CA ARG A 94 11.46 14.72 0.60
C ARG A 94 11.62 13.38 -0.11
N PHE A 95 10.71 12.42 0.12
CA PHE A 95 10.72 11.11 -0.53
C PHE A 95 10.11 11.14 -1.94
N GLU A 96 9.12 12.01 -2.18
CA GLU A 96 8.62 12.29 -3.54
C GLU A 96 9.75 12.84 -4.42
N ARG A 97 10.56 13.76 -3.88
CA ARG A 97 11.77 14.25 -4.56
C ARG A 97 12.76 13.13 -4.87
N LEU A 98 13.00 12.20 -3.94
CA LEU A 98 13.87 11.05 -4.17
C LEU A 98 13.36 10.24 -5.36
N THR A 99 12.06 9.91 -5.36
CA THR A 99 11.44 9.10 -6.43
C THR A 99 11.69 9.70 -7.80
N VAL A 100 11.35 10.98 -8.00
CA VAL A 100 11.52 11.68 -9.29
C VAL A 100 12.98 11.68 -9.74
N MET A 101 13.91 11.99 -8.83
CA MET A 101 15.32 12.08 -9.17
C MET A 101 15.96 10.72 -9.49
N VAL A 102 15.54 9.65 -8.80
CA VAL A 102 16.01 8.28 -9.11
C VAL A 102 15.54 7.87 -10.51
N TRP A 103 14.27 8.08 -10.83
CA TRP A 103 13.74 7.81 -12.17
C TRP A 103 14.52 8.60 -13.23
N ALA A 104 14.73 9.90 -13.04
CA ALA A 104 15.43 10.73 -14.01
C ALA A 104 16.89 10.30 -14.25
N GLU A 105 17.64 9.96 -13.19
CA GLU A 105 19.02 9.45 -13.35
C GLU A 105 19.04 8.07 -14.02
N CYS A 106 18.10 7.18 -13.69
CA CYS A 106 18.04 5.86 -14.34
C CYS A 106 17.65 5.96 -15.82
N LEU A 107 16.73 6.86 -16.17
CA LEU A 107 16.33 7.12 -17.55
C LEU A 107 17.48 7.71 -18.37
N GLN A 108 18.10 8.80 -17.90
CA GLN A 108 19.13 9.51 -18.66
C GLN A 108 20.52 8.90 -18.57
N ASN A 109 20.90 8.39 -17.39
CA ASN A 109 22.24 7.87 -17.08
C ASN A 109 23.41 8.85 -17.35
N LYS A 110 23.18 10.17 -17.29
CA LYS A 110 24.21 11.19 -17.60
C LYS A 110 25.00 11.69 -16.39
N GLY A 111 24.70 11.21 -15.18
CA GLY A 111 25.34 11.69 -13.94
C GLY A 111 24.84 13.05 -13.46
N ARG A 112 23.91 13.68 -14.19
CA ARG A 112 23.42 15.04 -13.94
C ARG A 112 22.79 15.19 -12.56
N TYR A 113 22.07 14.17 -12.09
CA TYR A 113 21.33 14.25 -10.83
C TYR A 113 22.08 13.64 -9.66
N VAL A 114 23.20 12.94 -9.89
CA VAL A 114 23.93 12.15 -8.88
C VAL A 114 24.31 12.98 -7.65
N LYS A 115 24.95 14.15 -7.85
CA LYS A 115 25.37 15.01 -6.73
C LYS A 115 24.18 15.45 -5.85
N ALA A 116 23.08 15.83 -6.49
CA ALA A 116 21.87 16.27 -5.79
C ALA A 116 21.14 15.08 -5.12
N LEU A 117 21.17 13.89 -5.73
CA LEU A 117 20.69 12.63 -5.16
C LEU A 117 21.48 12.26 -3.89
N GLU A 118 22.81 12.33 -3.94
CA GLU A 118 23.66 12.03 -2.78
C GLU A 118 23.41 13.02 -1.63
N GLN A 119 23.24 14.31 -1.94
CA GLN A 119 22.85 15.31 -0.96
C GLN A 119 21.48 14.99 -0.33
N LEU A 120 20.48 14.70 -1.15
CA LEU A 120 19.13 14.37 -0.70
C LEU A 120 19.11 13.11 0.16
N LEU A 121 19.76 12.03 -0.28
CA LEU A 121 19.90 10.81 0.50
C LEU A 121 20.59 11.12 1.84
N GLY A 122 21.64 11.94 1.84
CA GLY A 122 22.27 12.44 3.06
C GLY A 122 21.28 13.11 4.02
N GLU A 123 20.39 13.98 3.53
CA GLU A 123 19.34 14.63 4.33
C GLU A 123 18.30 13.64 4.87
N LEU A 124 17.86 12.68 4.05
CA LEU A 124 16.89 11.64 4.43
C LEU A 124 17.43 10.72 5.53
N LEU A 125 18.72 10.38 5.47
CA LEU A 125 19.39 9.58 6.51
C LEU A 125 19.57 10.37 7.82
N ARG A 126 19.78 11.70 7.74
CA ARG A 126 19.97 12.59 8.89
C ARG A 126 18.66 13.03 9.55
N GLN A 127 17.53 12.95 8.85
CA GLN A 127 16.21 13.23 9.40
C GLN A 127 15.95 12.44 10.70
N LYS A 128 15.35 13.11 11.69
CA LYS A 128 15.26 12.62 13.08
C LYS A 128 14.37 11.39 13.25
N SER A 129 13.31 11.27 12.46
CA SER A 129 12.38 10.13 12.49
C SER A 129 11.94 9.75 11.09
N TRP A 130 11.75 8.45 10.83
CA TRP A 130 11.06 7.96 9.63
C TRP A 130 9.60 7.58 9.91
N VAL A 131 9.18 7.61 11.17
CA VAL A 131 7.82 7.32 11.63
C VAL A 131 6.98 8.60 11.55
N LEU A 132 5.71 8.48 11.16
CA LEU A 132 4.81 9.63 11.12
C LEU A 132 4.63 10.23 12.52
N PRO A 133 4.45 11.57 12.64
CA PRO A 133 4.21 12.23 13.91
C PRO A 133 3.13 11.59 14.77
N ALA A 134 2.04 11.13 14.14
CA ALA A 134 0.91 10.51 14.81
C ALA A 134 1.21 9.10 15.36
N HIS A 135 2.24 8.45 14.85
CA HIS A 135 2.60 7.07 15.18
C HIS A 135 3.81 7.00 16.12
N ASP A 136 4.51 8.11 16.32
CA ASP A 136 5.70 8.19 17.16
C ASP A 136 5.34 8.38 18.65
N PHE A 137 4.89 7.29 19.28
CA PHE A 137 4.48 7.30 20.68
C PHE A 137 5.56 7.88 21.60
N ARG A 138 5.21 8.94 22.33
CA ARG A 138 6.11 9.72 23.22
C ARG A 138 7.36 10.26 22.51
N ASN A 139 7.30 10.45 21.19
CA ASN A 139 8.39 10.97 20.35
C ASN A 139 9.69 10.15 20.48
N GLN A 140 9.58 8.83 20.61
CA GLN A 140 10.72 7.96 20.89
C GLN A 140 11.65 7.82 19.67
N ASN A 141 11.09 7.76 18.46
CA ASN A 141 11.85 7.72 17.21
C ASN A 141 12.53 9.06 16.95
N PHE A 142 11.76 10.16 17.04
CA PHE A 142 12.25 11.52 16.91
C PHE A 142 13.41 11.84 17.86
N ARG A 143 13.34 11.37 19.11
CA ARG A 143 14.40 11.54 20.13
C ARG A 143 15.55 10.53 19.99
N GLY A 144 15.48 9.61 19.03
CA GLY A 144 16.49 8.55 18.84
C GLY A 144 16.60 7.55 20.00
N ARG A 145 15.57 7.44 20.86
CA ARG A 145 15.58 6.58 22.06
C ARG A 145 15.17 5.15 21.73
N ARG A 146 14.23 4.98 20.80
CA ARG A 146 13.78 3.68 20.32
C ARG A 146 13.25 3.84 18.90
N TYR A 147 13.65 2.92 18.03
CA TYR A 147 13.15 2.85 16.67
C TYR A 147 12.03 1.82 16.55
N THR A 148 11.00 2.16 15.79
CA THR A 148 9.86 1.31 15.42
C THR A 148 9.57 1.49 13.94
N VAL A 149 8.88 0.52 13.35
CA VAL A 149 8.38 0.61 11.98
C VAL A 149 6.87 0.87 12.01
N ASP A 150 6.45 1.87 11.25
CA ASP A 150 5.08 2.23 10.89
C ASP A 150 4.92 2.23 9.36
N LEU A 151 3.75 2.63 8.88
CA LEU A 151 3.42 2.73 7.45
C LEU A 151 4.49 3.52 6.67
N ALA A 152 4.83 4.74 7.12
CA ALA A 152 5.75 5.61 6.38
C ALA A 152 7.18 5.09 6.43
N SER A 153 7.69 4.71 7.61
CA SER A 153 9.05 4.18 7.73
C SER A 153 9.25 2.88 6.97
N ALA A 154 8.21 2.03 6.84
CA ALA A 154 8.26 0.85 5.99
C ALA A 154 8.44 1.21 4.51
N SER A 155 7.60 2.11 3.98
CA SER A 155 7.70 2.57 2.59
C SER A 155 9.01 3.30 2.32
N PHE A 156 9.40 4.22 3.19
CA PHE A 156 10.68 4.94 3.11
C PHE A 156 11.89 4.02 3.13
N SER A 157 11.85 2.96 3.94
CA SER A 157 12.92 1.96 3.96
C SER A 157 13.02 1.21 2.63
N HIS A 158 11.87 0.90 2.03
CA HIS A 158 11.82 0.23 0.73
C HIS A 158 12.38 1.15 -0.35
N ASP A 159 11.94 2.40 -0.41
CA ASP A 159 12.40 3.35 -1.43
C ASP A 159 13.90 3.67 -1.31
N LEU A 160 14.45 3.77 -0.09
CA LEU A 160 15.89 3.93 0.11
C LEU A 160 16.69 2.71 -0.39
N ALA A 161 16.19 1.51 -0.10
CA ALA A 161 16.83 0.28 -0.55
C ALA A 161 16.72 0.10 -2.07
N GLN A 162 15.57 0.44 -2.65
CA GLN A 162 15.29 0.41 -4.08
C GLN A 162 16.13 1.44 -4.83
N ALA A 163 16.25 2.67 -4.33
CA ALA A 163 17.14 3.70 -4.88
C ALA A 163 18.61 3.23 -4.86
N MET A 164 19.06 2.63 -3.76
CA MET A 164 20.40 2.07 -3.66
C MET A 164 20.63 0.92 -4.64
N PHE A 165 19.64 0.06 -4.86
CA PHE A 165 19.70 -1.03 -5.83
C PHE A 165 19.73 -0.52 -7.27
N LEU A 166 18.88 0.45 -7.61
CA LEU A 166 18.79 0.98 -8.98
C LEU A 166 20.01 1.78 -9.38
N LEU A 167 20.49 2.65 -8.50
CA LEU A 167 21.60 3.55 -8.80
C LEU A 167 22.97 2.89 -8.61
N ASP A 168 23.02 1.83 -7.80
CA ASP A 168 24.22 1.03 -7.57
C ASP A 168 25.53 1.85 -7.44
N ASP A 169 26.49 1.68 -8.35
CA ASP A 169 27.80 2.35 -8.32
C ASP A 169 27.77 3.84 -8.73
N LYS A 170 26.62 4.39 -9.11
CA LYS A 170 26.42 5.86 -9.18
C LYS A 170 26.45 6.50 -7.80
N LEU A 171 26.10 5.75 -6.76
CA LEU A 171 26.20 6.21 -5.38
C LEU A 171 27.56 5.79 -4.82
N SER A 172 28.22 6.72 -4.14
CA SER A 172 29.47 6.41 -3.45
C SER A 172 29.30 5.24 -2.47
N GLU A 173 30.31 4.38 -2.37
CA GLU A 173 30.29 3.24 -1.46
C GLU A 173 30.04 3.68 0.00
N SER A 174 30.62 4.81 0.41
CA SER A 174 30.36 5.43 1.71
C SER A 174 28.87 5.71 1.93
N LEU A 175 28.16 6.25 0.93
CA LEU A 175 26.73 6.51 1.03
C LEU A 175 25.92 5.22 1.05
N ARG A 176 26.22 4.24 0.19
CA ARG A 176 25.55 2.91 0.22
C ARG A 176 25.69 2.23 1.59
N GLN A 177 26.87 2.31 2.21
CA GLN A 177 27.08 1.81 3.58
C GLN A 177 26.26 2.59 4.63
N LYS A 178 26.17 3.92 4.50
CA LYS A 178 25.32 4.75 5.38
C LYS A 178 23.84 4.37 5.26
N ILE A 179 23.34 4.14 4.04
CA ILE A 179 21.97 3.67 3.79
C ILE A 179 21.73 2.34 4.49
N ARG A 180 22.60 1.33 4.24
CA ARG A 180 22.49 0.00 4.88
C ARG A 180 22.49 0.09 6.41
N ARG A 181 23.34 0.95 6.99
CA ARG A 181 23.41 1.13 8.45
C ARG A 181 22.14 1.76 9.02
N GLU A 182 21.55 2.76 8.37
CA GLU A 182 20.31 3.36 8.85
C GLU A 182 19.11 2.41 8.68
N LEU A 183 19.03 1.66 7.58
CA LEU A 183 18.04 0.59 7.42
C LEU A 183 18.17 -0.48 8.51
N GLU A 184 19.40 -0.89 8.84
CA GLU A 184 19.65 -1.81 9.95
C GLU A 184 19.17 -1.21 11.29
N ARG A 185 19.53 0.04 11.55
CA ARG A 185 19.26 0.74 12.81
C ARG A 185 17.77 0.98 13.04
N ARG A 186 17.05 1.43 12.01
CA ARG A 186 15.69 1.95 12.10
C ARG A 186 14.62 0.93 11.69
N THR A 187 14.97 -0.07 10.88
CA THR A 187 13.98 -0.95 10.23
C THR A 187 14.21 -2.42 10.59
N PHE A 188 15.37 -2.99 10.22
CA PHE A 188 15.62 -4.42 10.34
C PHE A 188 15.81 -4.88 11.79
N ARG A 189 16.72 -4.24 12.53
CA ARG A 189 17.03 -4.63 13.91
C ARG A 189 15.85 -4.44 14.87
N PRO A 190 15.06 -3.34 14.81
CA PRO A 190 13.88 -3.18 15.65
C PRO A 190 12.81 -4.26 15.46
N LEU A 191 12.54 -4.64 14.21
CA LEU A 191 11.57 -5.70 13.90
C LEU A 191 12.05 -7.05 14.44
N LEU A 192 13.30 -7.42 14.16
CA LEU A 192 13.88 -8.67 14.65
C LEU A 192 13.93 -8.71 16.18
N LYS A 193 14.24 -7.59 16.84
CA LYS A 193 14.18 -7.46 18.30
C LYS A 193 12.77 -7.72 18.81
N THR A 194 11.74 -7.24 18.12
CA THR A 194 10.34 -7.45 18.47
C THR A 194 9.94 -8.90 18.46
N LEU A 195 10.32 -9.64 17.41
CA LEU A 195 10.05 -11.08 17.33
C LEU A 195 10.84 -11.87 18.38
N ARG A 196 12.09 -11.48 18.65
CA ARG A 196 12.94 -12.13 19.66
C ARG A 196 12.44 -11.94 21.08
N THR A 197 12.03 -10.72 21.44
CA THR A 197 11.62 -10.39 22.82
C THR A 197 10.11 -10.39 23.01
N ARG A 198 9.32 -10.62 21.95
CA ARG A 198 7.86 -10.55 21.93
C ARG A 198 7.28 -9.24 22.51
N ASN A 199 8.00 -8.13 22.33
CA ASN A 199 7.55 -6.83 22.80
C ASN A 199 6.40 -6.29 21.90
N PRO A 200 5.61 -5.29 22.33
CA PRO A 200 4.44 -4.85 21.58
C PRO A 200 4.72 -3.79 20.50
N TYR A 201 5.97 -3.42 20.23
CA TYR A 201 6.28 -2.20 19.46
C TYR A 201 5.99 -2.29 17.95
N HIS A 202 5.81 -3.50 17.42
CA HIS A 202 5.32 -3.74 16.06
C HIS A 202 4.01 -4.53 16.13
N TRP A 203 3.03 -3.92 16.81
CA TRP A 203 1.70 -4.51 17.03
C TRP A 203 1.04 -4.96 15.71
N TRP A 204 1.34 -4.27 14.60
CA TRP A 204 0.82 -4.55 13.27
C TRP A 204 1.18 -5.95 12.75
N LEU A 205 2.19 -6.62 13.30
CA LEU A 205 2.43 -8.05 13.02
C LEU A 205 1.22 -8.92 13.38
N LYS A 206 0.45 -8.51 14.39
CA LYS A 206 -0.80 -9.14 14.83
C LYS A 206 -2.04 -8.37 14.37
N GLY A 207 -1.88 -7.25 13.68
CA GLY A 207 -3.00 -6.47 13.16
C GLY A 207 -3.69 -7.21 12.02
N THR A 208 -5.01 -7.09 11.94
CA THR A 208 -5.86 -7.61 10.87
C THR A 208 -6.39 -6.47 10.00
N ASN A 209 -5.55 -5.47 9.75
CA ASN A 209 -5.86 -4.28 8.97
C ASN A 209 -4.69 -3.96 8.04
N ASN A 210 -4.85 -2.92 7.22
CA ASN A 210 -3.89 -2.48 6.22
C ASN A 210 -2.43 -2.35 6.74
N TRP A 211 -2.21 -2.02 8.02
CA TRP A 211 -0.87 -1.90 8.58
C TRP A 211 -0.05 -3.17 8.47
N ASN A 212 -0.69 -4.34 8.57
CA ASN A 212 0.01 -5.61 8.44
C ASN A 212 0.68 -5.74 7.06
N ALA A 213 -0.12 -5.59 6.00
CA ALA A 213 0.35 -5.67 4.63
C ALA A 213 1.38 -4.59 4.29
N VAL A 214 1.09 -3.33 4.63
CA VAL A 214 1.94 -2.17 4.30
C VAL A 214 3.32 -2.32 4.94
N CYS A 215 3.36 -2.58 6.26
CA CYS A 215 4.63 -2.71 6.96
C CYS A 215 5.42 -3.95 6.51
N LEU A 216 4.75 -5.08 6.28
CA LEU A 216 5.41 -6.28 5.77
C LEU A 216 6.00 -6.06 4.37
N ALA A 217 5.25 -5.42 3.46
CA ALA A 217 5.69 -5.09 2.12
C ALA A 217 6.97 -4.24 2.15
N GLY A 218 6.94 -3.12 2.87
CA GLY A 218 8.06 -2.19 2.92
C GLY A 218 9.31 -2.79 3.56
N VAL A 219 9.16 -3.48 4.71
CA VAL A 219 10.32 -4.07 5.39
C VAL A 219 10.92 -5.24 4.60
N THR A 220 10.08 -6.07 3.98
CA THR A 220 10.54 -7.23 3.20
C THR A 220 11.21 -6.79 1.90
N GLY A 221 10.60 -5.86 1.16
CA GLY A 221 11.21 -5.28 -0.03
C GLY A 221 12.55 -4.59 0.28
N ALA A 222 12.60 -3.79 1.35
CA ALA A 222 13.86 -3.20 1.81
C ALA A 222 14.92 -4.26 2.16
N ALA A 223 14.54 -5.34 2.84
CA ALA A 223 15.47 -6.41 3.19
C ALA A 223 15.99 -7.13 1.95
N LEU A 224 15.11 -7.40 0.97
CA LEU A 224 15.46 -8.07 -0.27
C LEU A 224 16.44 -7.26 -1.12
N ALA A 225 16.24 -5.94 -1.20
CA ALA A 225 17.09 -5.04 -1.99
C ALA A 225 18.38 -4.60 -1.29
N ALA A 226 18.44 -4.56 0.05
CA ALA A 226 19.59 -3.96 0.76
C ALA A 226 20.52 -4.93 1.50
N ILE A 227 20.04 -6.10 1.94
CA ILE A 227 20.81 -7.00 2.82
C ILE A 227 21.64 -7.98 1.98
N PRO A 228 22.98 -7.99 2.03
CA PRO A 228 23.81 -8.91 1.23
C PRO A 228 23.65 -10.39 1.57
N GLY A 229 23.42 -10.72 2.84
CA GLY A 229 23.36 -12.11 3.29
C GLY A 229 22.02 -12.79 2.97
N ARG A 230 22.03 -13.82 2.11
CA ARG A 230 20.87 -14.66 1.75
C ARG A 230 20.07 -15.15 2.96
N ASN A 231 20.76 -15.70 3.96
CA ASN A 231 20.10 -16.22 5.16
C ASN A 231 19.38 -15.13 5.96
N ARG A 232 19.94 -13.91 5.98
CA ARG A 232 19.30 -12.77 6.64
C ARG A 232 18.08 -12.30 5.85
N ARG A 233 18.16 -12.22 4.51
CA ARG A 233 16.98 -11.93 3.65
C ARG A 233 15.86 -12.94 3.88
N ALA A 234 16.20 -14.23 3.92
CA ALA A 234 15.24 -15.31 4.16
C ALA A 234 14.47 -15.17 5.48
N LYS A 235 15.05 -14.57 6.53
CA LYS A 235 14.33 -14.27 7.78
C LYS A 235 13.16 -13.32 7.53
N PHE A 236 13.34 -12.26 6.75
CA PHE A 236 12.28 -11.29 6.45
C PHE A 236 11.19 -11.90 5.58
N VAL A 237 11.55 -12.71 4.59
CA VAL A 237 10.56 -13.45 3.79
C VAL A 237 9.78 -14.46 4.65
N THR A 238 10.45 -15.16 5.60
CA THR A 238 9.77 -16.06 6.55
C THR A 238 8.79 -15.31 7.46
N ILE A 239 9.18 -14.11 7.91
CA ILE A 239 8.31 -13.22 8.71
C ILE A 239 7.10 -12.82 7.87
N ALA A 240 7.31 -12.36 6.64
CA ALA A 240 6.24 -11.98 5.74
C ALA A 240 5.28 -13.13 5.44
N GLU A 241 5.78 -14.29 5.02
CA GLU A 241 4.95 -15.46 4.74
C GLU A 241 4.09 -15.86 5.94
N ARG A 242 4.65 -15.78 7.15
CA ARG A 242 3.90 -16.09 8.37
C ARG A 242 2.82 -15.06 8.64
N TYR A 243 3.21 -13.79 8.82
CA TYR A 243 2.32 -12.78 9.37
C TYR A 243 1.39 -12.14 8.34
N SER A 244 1.64 -12.29 7.03
CA SER A 244 0.73 -11.82 5.98
C SER A 244 -0.64 -12.51 6.04
N LYS A 245 -0.71 -13.71 6.64
CA LYS A 245 -1.98 -14.39 6.93
C LYS A 245 -2.93 -13.54 7.79
N ASN A 246 -2.39 -12.70 8.69
CA ASN A 246 -3.22 -11.81 9.49
C ASN A 246 -3.85 -10.69 8.64
N THR A 247 -3.23 -10.28 7.51
CA THR A 247 -3.89 -9.39 6.53
C THR A 247 -5.17 -10.03 6.00
N LEU A 248 -5.14 -11.33 5.67
CA LEU A 248 -6.30 -12.04 5.12
C LEU A 248 -7.46 -12.14 6.12
N LEU A 249 -7.16 -12.19 7.42
CA LEU A 249 -8.16 -12.15 8.49
C LEU A 249 -8.87 -10.79 8.62
N GLY A 250 -8.37 -9.75 7.96
CA GLY A 250 -9.00 -8.44 7.91
C GLY A 250 -10.14 -8.33 6.90
N PHE A 251 -10.35 -9.36 6.08
CA PHE A 251 -11.45 -9.43 5.11
C PHE A 251 -12.49 -10.43 5.59
N ASP A 252 -13.74 -10.19 5.20
CA ASP A 252 -14.80 -11.16 5.44
C ASP A 252 -14.63 -12.39 4.53
N ALA A 253 -15.31 -13.49 4.88
CA ALA A 253 -15.20 -14.77 4.19
C ALA A 253 -15.68 -14.73 2.71
N ASP A 254 -16.41 -13.69 2.32
CA ASP A 254 -16.88 -13.39 0.96
C ASP A 254 -15.96 -12.41 0.21
N GLY A 255 -14.90 -11.92 0.87
CA GLY A 255 -13.92 -10.99 0.32
C GLY A 255 -14.21 -9.52 0.60
N TYR A 256 -15.30 -9.17 1.30
CA TYR A 256 -15.58 -7.79 1.67
C TYR A 256 -14.43 -7.19 2.49
N CYS A 257 -14.14 -5.91 2.27
CA CYS A 257 -13.15 -5.16 3.02
C CYS A 257 -13.85 -4.19 3.98
N PRO A 258 -13.90 -4.49 5.29
CA PRO A 258 -14.51 -3.62 6.29
C PRO A 258 -13.89 -2.22 6.38
N GLU A 259 -12.63 -2.04 5.97
CA GLU A 259 -11.99 -0.71 5.94
C GLU A 259 -12.45 0.17 4.76
N GLY A 260 -13.26 -0.37 3.83
CA GLY A 260 -13.76 0.34 2.66
C GLY A 260 -12.83 0.29 1.45
N LEU A 261 -13.30 0.81 0.31
CA LEU A 261 -12.62 0.67 -1.00
C LEU A 261 -11.25 1.35 -1.07
N GLY A 262 -11.10 2.52 -0.43
CA GLY A 262 -9.82 3.23 -0.37
C GLY A 262 -8.75 2.45 0.40
N TYR A 263 -9.09 1.91 1.57
CA TYR A 263 -8.16 1.10 2.37
C TYR A 263 -7.98 -0.31 1.80
N TYR A 264 -8.94 -0.85 1.04
CA TYR A 264 -8.70 -2.01 0.19
C TYR A 264 -7.56 -1.72 -0.79
N ALA A 265 -7.63 -0.61 -1.53
CA ALA A 265 -6.58 -0.25 -2.48
C ALA A 265 -5.22 -0.05 -1.79
N TYR A 266 -5.22 0.56 -0.60
CA TYR A 266 -4.00 0.75 0.18
C TYR A 266 -3.44 -0.56 0.75
N GLY A 267 -4.21 -1.26 1.58
CA GLY A 267 -3.80 -2.48 2.27
C GLY A 267 -3.58 -3.66 1.32
N PHE A 268 -4.59 -4.02 0.52
CA PHE A 268 -4.48 -5.14 -0.42
C PHE A 268 -3.48 -4.82 -1.54
N GLY A 269 -3.39 -3.56 -2.00
CA GLY A 269 -2.33 -3.15 -2.93
C GLY A 269 -0.93 -3.41 -2.38
N HIS A 270 -0.68 -3.14 -1.10
CA HIS A 270 0.60 -3.48 -0.47
C HIS A 270 0.76 -4.98 -0.21
N TYR A 271 -0.33 -5.74 -0.03
CA TYR A 271 -0.26 -7.20 0.00
C TYR A 271 0.22 -7.77 -1.34
N LEU A 272 -0.27 -7.23 -2.46
CA LEU A 272 0.20 -7.58 -3.80
C LEU A 272 1.66 -7.17 -4.01
N LEU A 273 2.06 -5.98 -3.53
CA LEU A 273 3.46 -5.52 -3.54
C LEU A 273 4.38 -6.46 -2.75
N LEU A 274 3.94 -6.89 -1.56
CA LEU A 274 4.66 -7.88 -0.74
C LEU A 274 4.80 -9.21 -1.48
N ARG A 275 3.69 -9.69 -2.05
CA ARG A 275 3.66 -10.93 -2.81
C ARG A 275 4.62 -10.87 -3.99
N GLU A 276 4.62 -9.79 -4.77
CA GLU A 276 5.48 -9.67 -5.95
C GLU A 276 6.96 -9.64 -5.57
N ASN A 277 7.32 -8.93 -4.49
CA ASN A 277 8.68 -8.95 -3.93
C ASN A 277 9.15 -10.39 -3.66
N ILE A 278 8.31 -11.18 -2.98
CA ILE A 278 8.63 -12.56 -2.62
C ILE A 278 8.64 -13.47 -3.85
N TRP A 279 7.68 -13.30 -4.74
CA TRP A 279 7.53 -14.11 -5.94
C TRP A 279 8.74 -13.94 -6.85
N GLN A 280 9.15 -12.70 -7.16
CA GLN A 280 10.34 -12.43 -7.97
C GLN A 280 11.61 -12.95 -7.30
N ALA A 281 11.81 -12.65 -6.01
CA ALA A 281 13.00 -13.05 -5.28
C ALA A 281 13.14 -14.58 -5.11
N THR A 282 12.06 -15.35 -5.29
CA THR A 282 12.08 -16.82 -5.21
C THR A 282 11.90 -17.50 -6.57
N GLY A 283 11.89 -16.75 -7.67
CA GLY A 283 11.63 -17.28 -9.01
C GLY A 283 10.27 -17.98 -9.11
N GLY A 284 9.26 -17.44 -8.43
CA GLY A 284 7.89 -17.94 -8.39
C GLY A 284 7.63 -19.17 -7.53
N LYS A 285 8.64 -19.67 -6.81
CA LYS A 285 8.53 -20.88 -5.97
C LYS A 285 7.77 -20.65 -4.66
N LEU A 286 7.64 -19.40 -4.22
CA LEU A 286 6.79 -19.01 -3.11
C LEU A 286 5.79 -17.95 -3.58
N ASP A 287 4.50 -18.29 -3.53
CA ASP A 287 3.42 -17.42 -4.00
C ASP A 287 2.37 -17.23 -2.90
N LEU A 288 2.22 -16.00 -2.42
CA LEU A 288 1.19 -15.67 -1.42
C LEU A 288 -0.23 -15.72 -2.01
N LEU A 289 -0.40 -15.59 -3.34
CA LEU A 289 -1.70 -15.70 -4.01
C LEU A 289 -2.26 -17.13 -4.06
N ALA A 290 -1.49 -18.13 -3.60
CA ALA A 290 -1.94 -19.52 -3.56
C ALA A 290 -3.06 -19.76 -2.51
N ASP A 291 -3.31 -18.83 -1.60
CA ASP A 291 -4.40 -18.93 -0.64
C ASP A 291 -5.77 -18.74 -1.33
N SER A 292 -6.68 -19.71 -1.14
CA SER A 292 -8.00 -19.72 -1.78
C SER A 292 -8.90 -18.52 -1.45
N SER A 293 -8.68 -17.84 -0.31
CA SER A 293 -9.45 -16.66 0.09
C SER A 293 -9.19 -15.46 -0.83
N ILE A 294 -8.00 -15.40 -1.44
CA ILE A 294 -7.52 -14.24 -2.19
C ILE A 294 -8.36 -14.01 -3.44
N ARG A 295 -8.89 -15.06 -4.08
CA ARG A 295 -9.77 -14.89 -5.24
C ARG A 295 -11.04 -14.10 -4.88
N LYS A 296 -11.58 -14.31 -3.68
CA LYS A 296 -12.75 -13.56 -3.20
C LYS A 296 -12.40 -12.12 -2.86
N ILE A 297 -11.29 -11.91 -2.14
CA ILE A 297 -10.77 -10.57 -1.83
C ILE A 297 -10.53 -9.76 -3.11
N ALA A 298 -9.90 -10.37 -4.11
CA ALA A 298 -9.67 -9.74 -5.41
C ALA A 298 -10.96 -9.42 -6.18
N ALA A 299 -12.04 -10.15 -5.92
CA ALA A 299 -13.35 -9.91 -6.51
C ALA A 299 -14.14 -8.80 -5.79
N TYR A 300 -13.64 -8.26 -4.66
CA TYR A 300 -14.31 -7.21 -3.89
C TYR A 300 -14.67 -6.00 -4.74
N GLY A 301 -13.69 -5.40 -5.44
CA GLY A 301 -13.92 -4.24 -6.32
C GLY A 301 -15.04 -4.49 -7.34
N PRO A 302 -14.90 -5.48 -8.24
CA PRO A 302 -15.95 -5.77 -9.22
C PRO A 302 -17.32 -6.05 -8.60
N ASN A 303 -17.37 -6.74 -7.46
CA ASN A 303 -18.62 -7.03 -6.78
C ASN A 303 -19.21 -5.82 -6.06
N LEU A 304 -18.42 -4.81 -5.70
CA LEU A 304 -18.86 -3.59 -5.03
C LEU A 304 -19.31 -2.49 -6.01
N GLU A 305 -18.85 -2.52 -7.26
CA GLU A 305 -19.22 -1.52 -8.28
C GLU A 305 -20.73 -1.46 -8.49
N ILE A 306 -21.36 -0.29 -8.36
CA ILE A 306 -22.80 -0.13 -8.59
C ILE A 306 -23.08 -0.26 -10.09
N ILE A 307 -22.70 0.74 -10.88
CA ILE A 307 -22.77 0.73 -12.35
C ILE A 307 -21.71 1.69 -12.91
N HIS A 308 -21.21 1.43 -14.12
CA HIS A 308 -20.34 2.33 -14.91
C HIS A 308 -19.11 2.90 -14.17
N GLY A 309 -18.50 2.14 -13.28
CA GLY A 309 -17.35 2.58 -12.48
C GLY A 309 -17.71 3.46 -11.28
N VAL A 310 -18.98 3.58 -10.93
CA VAL A 310 -19.44 4.24 -9.70
C VAL A 310 -19.50 3.23 -8.56
N TYR A 311 -18.94 3.60 -7.42
CA TYR A 311 -18.85 2.78 -6.21
C TYR A 311 -19.56 3.47 -5.04
N PRO A 312 -20.03 2.72 -4.03
CA PRO A 312 -20.59 3.32 -2.83
C PRO A 312 -19.49 3.95 -1.96
N ASN A 313 -19.84 5.00 -1.20
CA ASN A 313 -18.90 5.74 -0.35
C ASN A 313 -18.85 5.22 1.09
N ILE A 314 -19.03 3.91 1.30
CA ILE A 314 -19.12 3.31 2.63
C ILE A 314 -17.82 3.52 3.44
N GLY A 315 -17.97 3.94 4.70
CA GLY A 315 -16.87 4.23 5.62
C GLY A 315 -16.06 5.46 5.21
N ASP A 316 -14.78 5.52 5.60
CA ASP A 316 -13.88 6.61 5.24
C ASP A 316 -13.48 6.64 3.73
N SER A 317 -14.43 6.43 2.82
CA SER A 317 -14.29 6.48 1.35
C SER A 317 -14.77 7.82 0.80
N ARG A 318 -14.09 8.38 -0.20
CA ARG A 318 -14.51 9.67 -0.80
C ARG A 318 -15.49 9.45 -1.94
N ILE A 319 -16.39 10.41 -2.17
CA ILE A 319 -17.17 10.49 -3.40
C ILE A 319 -16.23 10.40 -4.61
N GLY A 320 -16.55 9.51 -5.54
CA GLY A 320 -15.75 9.26 -6.74
C GLY A 320 -14.56 8.33 -6.52
N THR A 321 -14.40 7.71 -5.34
CA THR A 321 -13.41 6.65 -5.16
C THR A 321 -13.74 5.49 -6.09
N GLN A 322 -12.77 5.08 -6.90
CA GLN A 322 -12.89 3.95 -7.82
C GLN A 322 -12.01 2.78 -7.35
N ALA A 323 -12.33 1.57 -7.79
CA ALA A 323 -11.42 0.45 -7.65
C ALA A 323 -10.15 0.71 -8.47
N SER A 324 -8.98 0.48 -7.87
CA SER A 324 -7.68 0.69 -8.53
C SER A 324 -7.55 -0.20 -9.78
N PRO A 325 -7.43 0.38 -10.99
CA PRO A 325 -7.20 -0.39 -12.20
C PRO A 325 -5.91 -1.23 -12.15
N GLU A 326 -4.90 -0.76 -11.43
CA GLU A 326 -3.63 -1.48 -11.21
C GLU A 326 -3.85 -2.79 -10.45
N ILE A 327 -4.64 -2.74 -9.38
CA ILE A 327 -4.97 -3.92 -8.57
C ILE A 327 -5.81 -4.89 -9.39
N LEU A 328 -6.83 -4.39 -10.09
CA LEU A 328 -7.73 -5.23 -10.89
C LEU A 328 -7.01 -5.88 -12.07
N TRP A 329 -6.12 -5.16 -12.75
CA TRP A 329 -5.23 -5.72 -13.77
C TRP A 329 -4.36 -6.84 -13.20
N TYR A 330 -3.64 -6.55 -12.12
CA TYR A 330 -2.70 -7.49 -11.53
C TYR A 330 -3.41 -8.76 -11.04
N CYS A 331 -4.55 -8.60 -10.36
CA CYS A 331 -5.39 -9.71 -9.91
C CYS A 331 -6.03 -10.47 -11.07
N SER A 332 -6.58 -9.79 -12.08
CA SER A 332 -7.21 -10.45 -13.24
C SER A 332 -6.24 -11.43 -13.89
N ARG A 333 -5.00 -10.98 -14.12
CA ARG A 333 -3.95 -11.78 -14.77
C ARG A 333 -3.41 -12.89 -13.88
N ASN A 334 -3.13 -12.60 -12.60
CA ASN A 334 -2.56 -13.61 -11.69
C ASN A 334 -3.58 -14.61 -11.12
N LEU A 335 -4.86 -14.29 -11.14
CA LEU A 335 -5.92 -15.14 -10.58
C LEU A 335 -6.93 -15.61 -11.63
N ASN A 336 -6.68 -15.30 -12.91
CA ASN A 336 -7.54 -15.66 -14.03
C ASN A 336 -9.00 -15.23 -13.80
N LEU A 337 -9.22 -13.96 -13.38
CA LEU A 337 -10.56 -13.45 -13.07
C LEU A 337 -11.37 -13.10 -14.32
N GLY A 338 -10.72 -12.94 -15.48
CA GLY A 338 -11.40 -12.59 -16.72
C GLY A 338 -12.03 -11.19 -16.71
N LEU A 339 -11.37 -10.24 -16.04
CA LEU A 339 -11.74 -8.83 -16.11
C LEU A 339 -11.12 -8.20 -17.36
N THR A 340 -11.72 -8.50 -18.51
CA THR A 340 -11.17 -8.19 -19.85
C THR A 340 -10.91 -6.69 -20.07
N ARG A 341 -11.68 -5.81 -19.41
CA ARG A 341 -11.46 -4.35 -19.40
C ARG A 341 -10.03 -3.96 -19.01
N TYR A 342 -9.36 -4.76 -18.18
CA TYR A 342 -8.03 -4.43 -17.66
C TYR A 342 -6.91 -5.17 -18.41
N ASP A 343 -7.19 -6.17 -19.24
CA ASP A 343 -6.17 -7.06 -19.82
C ASP A 343 -5.18 -6.36 -20.77
N SER A 344 -5.61 -5.24 -21.37
CA SER A 344 -4.81 -4.41 -22.26
C SER A 344 -4.07 -3.27 -21.55
N LEU A 345 -4.27 -3.08 -20.23
CA LEU A 345 -3.60 -1.99 -19.52
C LEU A 345 -2.07 -2.13 -19.57
N ARG A 346 -1.42 -0.98 -19.72
CA ARG A 346 0.04 -0.83 -19.70
C ARG A 346 0.40 0.31 -18.79
N PHE A 347 1.17 0.01 -17.76
CA PHE A 347 1.65 0.99 -16.80
C PHE A 347 3.06 1.40 -17.18
N LEU A 348 3.17 2.45 -17.97
CA LEU A 348 4.44 3.05 -18.40
C LEU A 348 4.26 4.55 -18.12
N GLY A 349 5.06 5.13 -17.23
CA GLY A 349 5.01 6.57 -16.93
C GLY A 349 4.42 7.00 -15.58
N ASN A 350 4.00 6.10 -14.67
CA ASN A 350 3.82 6.51 -13.27
C ASN A 350 5.18 6.54 -12.57
N THR A 351 5.50 7.64 -11.91
CA THR A 351 6.77 7.83 -11.17
C THR A 351 6.54 8.57 -9.86
N GLN A 352 5.39 8.35 -9.22
CA GLN A 352 5.00 9.00 -7.97
C GLN A 352 5.32 8.13 -6.75
N ASN A 353 5.44 6.81 -6.94
CA ASN A 353 5.78 5.85 -5.91
C ASN A 353 6.85 4.90 -6.43
N LEU A 354 8.11 5.08 -5.99
CA LEU A 354 9.25 4.38 -6.57
C LEU A 354 9.04 2.87 -6.65
N SER A 355 8.84 2.22 -5.51
CA SER A 355 8.77 0.76 -5.46
C SER A 355 7.52 0.18 -6.15
N ALA A 356 6.35 0.81 -5.97
CA ALA A 356 5.11 0.33 -6.57
C ALA A 356 5.06 0.55 -8.09
N ASP A 357 5.61 1.66 -8.57
CA ASP A 357 5.62 1.96 -10.00
C ASP A 357 6.64 1.09 -10.73
N LEU A 358 7.82 0.84 -10.16
CA LEU A 358 8.78 -0.11 -10.70
C LEU A 358 8.20 -1.52 -10.83
N MET A 359 7.46 -1.98 -9.82
CA MET A 359 6.74 -3.26 -9.88
C MET A 359 5.83 -3.35 -11.11
N ARG A 360 5.21 -2.23 -11.52
CA ARG A 360 4.20 -2.19 -12.59
C ARG A 360 4.80 -1.96 -13.97
N VAL A 361 5.86 -1.16 -14.04
CA VAL A 361 6.54 -0.77 -15.29
C VAL A 361 7.42 -1.90 -15.82
N PHE A 362 8.14 -2.58 -14.93
CA PHE A 362 9.04 -3.67 -15.32
C PHE A 362 8.29 -5.01 -15.41
N PRO A 363 8.79 -5.97 -16.21
CA PRO A 363 8.23 -7.31 -16.25
C PRO A 363 8.08 -7.91 -14.85
N ASN A 364 6.91 -8.45 -14.59
CA ASN A 364 6.53 -9.02 -13.29
C ASN A 364 5.76 -10.33 -13.50
N SER A 365 5.21 -10.92 -12.46
CA SER A 365 4.45 -12.18 -12.58
C SER A 365 3.30 -12.15 -13.59
N VAL A 366 2.69 -10.98 -13.86
CA VAL A 366 1.66 -10.78 -14.88
C VAL A 366 2.22 -10.99 -16.29
N SER A 367 3.46 -10.58 -16.55
CA SER A 367 4.13 -10.74 -17.84
C SER A 367 4.32 -12.21 -18.24
N MET A 368 4.30 -13.11 -17.25
CA MET A 368 4.44 -14.56 -17.45
C MET A 368 3.10 -15.29 -17.68
N ARG A 369 1.98 -14.58 -17.69
CA ARG A 369 0.64 -15.16 -17.78
C ARG A 369 -0.13 -14.58 -18.94
N ALA A 370 -0.81 -15.43 -19.71
CA ALA A 370 -1.79 -14.97 -20.68
C ALA A 370 -3.03 -14.37 -19.98
N PRO A 371 -3.73 -13.40 -20.59
CA PRO A 371 -5.04 -13.00 -20.11
C PRO A 371 -6.03 -14.17 -20.18
N ALA A 372 -7.07 -14.12 -19.37
CA ALA A 372 -8.09 -15.17 -19.34
C ALA A 372 -8.80 -15.26 -20.69
N SER A 373 -9.11 -16.48 -21.14
CA SER A 373 -9.82 -16.70 -22.41
C SER A 373 -11.30 -16.33 -22.36
N ALA A 374 -11.88 -16.19 -21.17
CA ALA A 374 -13.28 -15.85 -20.95
C ALA A 374 -13.45 -15.03 -19.68
N SER A 375 -14.55 -14.28 -19.59
CA SER A 375 -14.91 -13.57 -18.37
C SER A 375 -15.35 -14.56 -17.29
N ALA A 376 -14.58 -14.68 -16.21
CA ALA A 376 -14.84 -15.61 -15.11
C ALA A 376 -15.47 -14.94 -13.88
N LEU A 377 -15.54 -13.61 -13.85
CA LEU A 377 -16.18 -12.82 -12.81
C LEU A 377 -17.16 -11.84 -13.46
N SER A 378 -18.46 -12.10 -13.26
CA SER A 378 -19.55 -11.23 -13.65
C SER A 378 -20.48 -11.03 -12.45
N PRO A 379 -20.50 -9.83 -11.83
CA PRO A 379 -21.32 -9.55 -10.65
C PRO A 379 -22.84 -9.67 -10.88
N GLY A 380 -23.29 -9.77 -12.13
CA GLY A 380 -24.71 -9.91 -12.48
C GLY A 380 -25.58 -8.76 -11.96
N LEU A 381 -26.86 -9.07 -11.74
CA LEU A 381 -27.85 -8.10 -11.25
C LEU A 381 -27.59 -7.64 -9.81
N ARG A 382 -26.97 -8.50 -8.99
CA ARG A 382 -26.84 -8.26 -7.56
C ARG A 382 -25.56 -8.87 -7.00
N SER A 383 -24.91 -8.10 -6.13
CA SER A 383 -23.89 -8.60 -5.22
C SER A 383 -24.37 -8.40 -3.79
N TYR A 384 -24.21 -9.39 -2.92
CA TYR A 384 -24.56 -9.26 -1.51
C TYR A 384 -23.43 -9.78 -0.64
N PHE A 385 -22.97 -8.94 0.29
CA PHE A 385 -21.98 -9.26 1.29
C PHE A 385 -22.70 -9.49 2.63
N PRO A 386 -23.10 -10.74 2.97
CA PRO A 386 -23.97 -11.01 4.10
C PRO A 386 -23.39 -10.61 5.46
N THR A 387 -22.08 -10.71 5.66
CA THR A 387 -21.44 -10.33 6.92
C THR A 387 -21.49 -8.83 7.14
N ALA A 388 -21.13 -8.05 6.12
CA ALA A 388 -21.17 -6.59 6.14
C ALA A 388 -22.58 -6.01 5.97
N GLY A 389 -23.56 -6.82 5.55
CA GLY A 389 -24.91 -6.37 5.25
C GLY A 389 -24.97 -5.38 4.07
N VAL A 390 -24.09 -5.52 3.07
CA VAL A 390 -24.02 -4.61 1.91
C VAL A 390 -24.63 -5.27 0.68
N LEU A 391 -25.65 -4.64 0.10
CA LEU A 391 -26.30 -5.05 -1.15
C LEU A 391 -25.98 -4.07 -2.26
N ILE A 392 -25.52 -4.58 -3.40
CA ILE A 392 -25.43 -3.85 -4.66
C ILE A 392 -26.49 -4.40 -5.61
N ALA A 393 -27.31 -3.53 -6.19
CA ALA A 393 -28.31 -3.84 -7.19
C ALA A 393 -28.02 -3.06 -8.48
N ARG A 394 -28.03 -3.77 -9.61
CA ARG A 394 -27.69 -3.27 -10.95
C ARG A 394 -28.85 -3.47 -11.92
N PRO A 395 -28.96 -2.67 -12.98
CA PRO A 395 -29.97 -2.89 -14.00
C PRO A 395 -29.65 -4.17 -14.80
N ALA A 396 -30.67 -4.75 -15.44
CA ALA A 396 -30.46 -5.87 -16.34
C ALA A 396 -29.63 -5.46 -17.57
N PRO A 397 -28.78 -6.35 -18.11
CA PRO A 397 -28.09 -6.09 -19.36
C PRO A 397 -29.08 -5.68 -20.47
N GLY A 398 -28.80 -4.57 -21.15
CA GLY A 398 -29.68 -4.02 -22.19
C GLY A 398 -30.92 -3.26 -21.71
N SER A 399 -31.08 -3.06 -20.39
CA SER A 399 -32.13 -2.20 -19.83
C SER A 399 -31.96 -0.75 -20.31
N GLY A 400 -33.06 -0.11 -20.72
CA GLY A 400 -33.09 1.33 -20.98
C GLY A 400 -33.05 2.19 -19.70
N PHE A 401 -33.27 1.57 -18.54
CA PHE A 401 -33.16 2.20 -17.23
C PHE A 401 -31.79 1.91 -16.62
N ASN A 402 -30.91 2.91 -16.63
CA ASN A 402 -29.54 2.85 -16.11
C ASN A 402 -29.47 3.24 -14.63
N LEU A 403 -30.29 2.61 -13.78
CA LEU A 403 -30.33 2.89 -12.34
C LEU A 403 -29.68 1.74 -11.56
N GLY A 404 -28.75 2.08 -10.66
CA GLY A 404 -28.13 1.15 -9.72
C GLY A 404 -28.21 1.69 -8.29
N VAL A 405 -28.18 0.78 -7.32
CA VAL A 405 -28.30 1.12 -5.90
C VAL A 405 -27.30 0.33 -5.06
N ALA A 406 -26.70 0.97 -4.07
CA ALA A 406 -26.07 0.31 -2.94
C ALA A 406 -26.88 0.55 -1.66
N MET A 407 -26.99 -0.45 -0.80
CA MET A 407 -27.64 -0.36 0.51
C MET A 407 -26.76 -1.00 1.57
N GLN A 408 -26.66 -0.38 2.74
CA GLN A 408 -25.89 -0.87 3.88
C GLN A 408 -26.83 -1.13 5.07
N GLY A 409 -26.81 -2.35 5.60
CA GLY A 409 -27.65 -2.79 6.70
C GLY A 409 -26.91 -3.60 7.77
N GLY A 410 -25.57 -3.56 7.78
CA GLY A 410 -24.72 -4.28 8.73
C GLY A 410 -24.67 -3.63 10.11
N THR A 411 -23.46 -3.25 10.55
CA THR A 411 -23.21 -2.70 11.89
C THR A 411 -22.27 -1.49 11.84
N ASN A 412 -22.41 -0.58 12.81
CA ASN A 412 -21.45 0.52 13.01
C ASN A 412 -20.18 0.04 13.76
N HIS A 413 -20.01 -1.26 14.02
CA HIS A 413 -18.83 -1.79 14.70
C HIS A 413 -17.74 -2.24 13.70
N GLU A 414 -17.38 -1.35 12.77
CA GLU A 414 -16.39 -1.62 11.73
C GLU A 414 -15.21 -0.64 11.81
N PRO A 415 -14.00 -1.02 11.38
CA PRO A 415 -12.90 -0.05 11.26
C PRO A 415 -13.27 1.06 10.27
N HIS A 416 -12.89 2.31 10.57
CA HIS A 416 -13.16 3.45 9.68
C HIS A 416 -14.65 3.70 9.36
N ASN A 417 -15.57 3.19 10.19
CA ASN A 417 -17.01 3.33 10.02
C ASN A 417 -17.54 4.74 10.32
N HIS A 418 -18.77 5.00 9.88
CA HIS A 418 -19.63 6.09 10.33
C HIS A 418 -20.84 5.53 11.11
N ASN A 419 -21.71 6.39 11.63
CA ASN A 419 -22.99 5.97 12.22
C ASN A 419 -24.09 5.98 11.15
N ASP A 420 -24.04 5.01 10.24
CA ASP A 420 -24.72 5.07 8.94
C ASP A 420 -25.50 3.78 8.58
N VAL A 421 -25.70 2.85 9.52
CA VAL A 421 -26.57 1.67 9.28
C VAL A 421 -27.95 2.10 8.74
N GLY A 422 -28.29 1.60 7.55
CA GLY A 422 -29.47 1.97 6.78
C GLY A 422 -29.19 2.92 5.61
N ALA A 423 -27.96 3.43 5.49
CA ALA A 423 -27.57 4.31 4.40
C ALA A 423 -27.62 3.62 3.04
N TYR A 424 -27.75 4.43 2.01
CA TYR A 424 -27.86 3.97 0.63
C TYR A 424 -27.13 4.92 -0.32
N THR A 425 -26.95 4.48 -1.56
CA THR A 425 -26.44 5.27 -2.68
C THR A 425 -27.24 4.94 -3.93
N VAL A 426 -27.77 5.95 -4.61
CA VAL A 426 -28.49 5.80 -5.88
C VAL A 426 -27.67 6.42 -7.00
N VAL A 427 -27.45 5.64 -8.06
CA VAL A 427 -26.68 6.02 -9.24
C VAL A 427 -27.56 5.94 -10.48
N VAL A 428 -27.50 6.96 -11.33
CA VAL A 428 -28.13 6.95 -12.67
C VAL A 428 -27.07 7.25 -13.71
N GLY A 429 -26.89 6.35 -14.67
CA GLY A 429 -25.77 6.46 -15.61
C GLY A 429 -24.44 6.27 -14.90
N ASP A 430 -23.58 7.28 -14.94
CA ASP A 430 -22.29 7.36 -14.25
C ASP A 430 -22.29 8.40 -13.11
N GLU A 431 -23.46 8.93 -12.74
CA GLU A 431 -23.61 9.96 -11.72
C GLU A 431 -24.29 9.43 -10.46
N MET A 432 -23.73 9.79 -9.30
CA MET A 432 -24.36 9.58 -8.00
C MET A 432 -25.39 10.68 -7.75
N LEU A 433 -26.68 10.34 -7.72
CA LEU A 433 -27.76 11.32 -7.56
C LEU A 433 -28.00 11.69 -6.10
N THR A 434 -27.95 10.70 -5.22
CA THR A 434 -28.20 10.87 -3.78
C THR A 434 -27.61 9.70 -3.03
N GLY A 435 -27.26 9.92 -1.76
CA GLY A 435 -26.79 8.85 -0.89
C GLY A 435 -25.76 9.32 0.11
N ASP A 436 -24.89 8.38 0.46
CA ASP A 436 -23.83 8.54 1.45
C ASP A 436 -22.79 9.61 1.06
N PRO A 437 -22.49 10.59 1.94
CA PRO A 437 -21.52 11.65 1.66
C PRO A 437 -20.07 11.18 1.67
N GLY A 438 -19.81 9.99 2.24
CA GLY A 438 -18.48 9.44 2.42
C GLY A 438 -17.65 10.10 3.53
N GLY A 439 -16.36 9.83 3.49
CA GLY A 439 -15.40 10.17 4.53
C GLY A 439 -14.78 11.58 4.44
N PRO A 440 -14.07 12.00 5.50
CA PRO A 440 -13.50 13.33 5.61
C PRO A 440 -12.28 13.54 4.70
N PHE A 441 -12.08 14.77 4.25
CA PHE A 441 -10.87 15.16 3.50
C PHE A 441 -9.62 15.21 4.38
N VAL A 442 -9.78 15.53 5.66
CA VAL A 442 -8.68 15.75 6.61
C VAL A 442 -8.93 14.99 7.91
N TYR A 443 -7.92 14.25 8.35
CA TYR A 443 -7.91 13.55 9.63
C TYR A 443 -7.24 14.38 10.71
N ASN A 444 -7.84 14.42 11.90
CA ASN A 444 -7.27 15.02 13.10
C ASN A 444 -7.36 14.05 14.29
N ALA A 445 -6.87 14.46 15.47
CA ALA A 445 -6.89 13.60 16.66
C ALA A 445 -8.29 13.13 17.07
N LYS A 446 -9.35 13.91 16.80
CA LYS A 446 -10.73 13.49 17.09
C LYS A 446 -11.17 12.35 16.18
N THR A 447 -10.73 12.33 14.91
CA THR A 447 -11.14 11.32 13.92
C THR A 447 -10.82 9.89 14.34
N PHE A 448 -9.75 9.70 15.12
CA PHE A 448 -9.31 8.39 15.62
C PHE A 448 -9.54 8.21 17.13
N GLY A 449 -10.26 9.14 17.75
CA GLY A 449 -10.51 9.18 19.18
C GLY A 449 -12.00 8.98 19.52
N PRO A 450 -12.35 9.00 20.81
CA PRO A 450 -13.74 8.87 21.26
C PRO A 450 -14.64 10.01 20.75
N ALA A 451 -14.06 11.14 20.36
CA ALA A 451 -14.76 12.29 19.79
C ALA A 451 -15.05 12.17 18.27
N ARG A 452 -14.82 11.00 17.65
CA ARG A 452 -15.02 10.78 16.20
C ARG A 452 -16.40 11.24 15.73
N TYR A 453 -17.44 10.87 16.46
CA TYR A 453 -18.84 11.12 16.09
C TYR A 453 -19.38 12.50 16.53
N GLU A 454 -18.53 13.37 17.10
CA GLU A 454 -18.86 14.81 17.17
C GLU A 454 -18.84 15.45 15.77
N SER A 455 -18.14 14.82 14.82
CA SER A 455 -18.19 15.22 13.41
C SER A 455 -19.57 14.93 12.85
N LYS A 456 -20.25 15.97 12.36
CA LYS A 456 -21.51 15.85 11.61
C LYS A 456 -21.41 14.97 10.38
N LEU A 457 -20.23 14.83 9.79
CA LEU A 457 -19.99 13.96 8.64
C LEU A 457 -19.92 12.48 9.05
N LEU A 458 -19.37 12.17 10.23
CA LEU A 458 -19.13 10.79 10.66
C LEU A 458 -20.27 10.23 11.52
N SER A 459 -21.19 11.08 11.96
CA SER A 459 -22.40 10.72 12.70
C SER A 459 -23.61 10.62 11.77
N SER A 460 -24.70 10.02 12.26
CA SER A 460 -25.95 9.82 11.50
C SER A 460 -26.50 11.07 10.83
N TYR A 461 -26.20 12.26 11.36
CA TYR A 461 -26.58 13.54 10.76
C TYR A 461 -26.13 13.70 9.30
N GLY A 462 -24.96 13.17 8.94
CA GLY A 462 -24.40 13.30 7.60
C GLY A 462 -25.03 12.36 6.57
N HIS A 463 -25.72 11.31 7.02
CA HIS A 463 -26.12 10.17 6.19
C HIS A 463 -27.62 10.19 5.87
N PRO A 464 -28.05 9.53 4.78
CA PRO A 464 -29.45 9.40 4.42
C PRO A 464 -30.17 8.35 5.30
N VAL A 465 -30.10 8.54 6.61
CA VAL A 465 -30.73 7.70 7.63
C VAL A 465 -31.71 8.52 8.47
N PRO A 466 -32.75 7.92 9.05
CA PRO A 466 -33.71 8.64 9.88
C PRO A 466 -33.06 9.27 11.11
N LEU A 467 -33.48 10.49 11.44
CA LEU A 467 -33.21 11.10 12.75
C LEU A 467 -34.23 10.55 13.75
N ILE A 468 -33.77 9.83 14.78
CA ILE A 468 -34.66 9.15 15.72
C ILE A 468 -34.79 10.00 16.98
N SER A 469 -36.00 10.51 17.26
CA SER A 469 -36.28 11.33 18.45
C SER A 469 -35.40 12.59 18.55
N GLY A 470 -35.03 13.18 17.41
CA GLY A 470 -34.16 14.37 17.36
C GLY A 470 -32.69 14.08 17.65
N LYS A 471 -32.26 12.81 17.60
CA LYS A 471 -30.89 12.35 17.88
C LYS A 471 -30.35 11.42 16.80
#